data_AF-A0A674K917-F1
#
_entry.id   AF-A0A674K917-F1
#
_cell.length_a   1.000
_cell.length_b   1.000
_cell.length_c   1.000
_cell.angle_alpha   90.00
_cell.angle_beta   90.00
_cell.angle_gamma   90.00
#
_symmetry.space_group_name_H-M   'P 1'
#
loop_
_entity.id
_entity.type
_entity.pdbx_description
1 polymer ?
#
loop_
_entity_poly.entity_id
_entity_poly.type
_entity_poly.pdbx_seq_one_letter_code
_entity_poly.pdbx_strand_id
1 'polypeptide(L)'
;LLPRAPRVPALNPSPPFPQTTIMAVEFDGGVVVGSDSRVSAGEAVVNRVFDKLAPLHERIYCALSGSAADAQAIADMVHYQLELHSYKYKE
;
A
#
# COMPACT_ATOMS: atom_id res chain seq x y z
N LEU A 1 28.28 43.24 5.85
CA LEU A 1 28.61 41.90 5.33
C LEU A 1 27.96 40.87 6.25
N LEU A 2 26.75 40.41 5.92
CA LEU A 2 26.08 39.35 6.70
C LEU A 2 26.81 38.01 6.48
N PRO A 3 26.99 37.19 7.52
CA PRO A 3 27.61 35.88 7.37
C PRO A 3 26.71 35.01 6.49
N ARG A 4 27.28 34.42 5.44
CA ARG A 4 26.58 33.46 4.59
C ARG A 4 26.18 32.25 5.44
N ALA A 5 24.90 31.92 5.47
CA ALA A 5 24.41 30.69 6.08
C ALA A 5 25.19 29.48 5.55
N PRO A 6 25.49 28.47 6.40
CA PRO A 6 26.20 27.28 5.95
C PRO A 6 25.40 26.59 4.85
N ARG A 7 26.07 26.28 3.74
CA ARG A 7 25.49 25.47 2.67
C ARG A 7 25.31 24.05 3.20
N VAL A 8 24.08 23.69 3.51
CA VAL A 8 23.70 22.29 3.71
C VAL A 8 24.04 21.57 2.39
N PRO A 9 24.78 20.44 2.40
CA PRO A 9 24.99 19.68 1.19
C PRO A 9 23.62 19.35 0.59
N ALA A 10 23.44 19.56 -0.71
CA ALA A 10 22.25 19.06 -1.40
C ALA A 10 22.27 17.55 -1.27
N LEU A 11 21.53 17.04 -0.29
CA LEU A 11 21.13 15.64 -0.25
C LEU A 11 20.37 15.46 -1.56
N ASN A 12 20.95 14.75 -2.52
CA ASN A 12 20.16 14.10 -3.54
C ASN A 12 19.89 12.70 -3.00
N PRO A 13 18.94 12.51 -2.06
CA PRO A 13 18.44 11.18 -1.85
C PRO A 13 17.71 10.87 -3.15
N SER A 14 18.14 9.82 -3.86
CA SER A 14 17.20 9.09 -4.70
C SER A 14 15.91 8.93 -3.88
N PRO A 15 14.72 9.28 -4.40
CA PRO A 15 13.50 9.23 -3.60
C PRO A 15 13.44 7.84 -2.97
N PRO A 16 13.41 7.73 -1.63
CA PRO A 16 13.48 6.44 -0.99
C PRO A 16 12.28 5.62 -1.48
N PHE A 17 12.57 4.38 -1.88
CA PHE A 17 11.56 3.47 -2.37
C PHE A 17 10.45 3.33 -1.31
N PRO A 18 9.18 3.27 -1.72
CA PRO A 18 8.07 3.05 -0.81
C PRO A 18 8.35 1.85 0.10
N GLN A 19 8.46 2.09 1.41
CA GLN A 19 8.77 1.03 2.36
C GLN A 19 7.48 0.35 2.81
N THR A 20 7.17 -0.78 2.19
CA THR A 20 6.05 -1.63 2.57
C THR A 20 6.54 -3.06 2.75
N THR A 21 6.08 -3.71 3.81
CA THR A 21 6.32 -5.13 4.07
C THR A 21 4.99 -5.84 4.12
N ILE A 22 4.83 -6.82 3.24
CA ILE A 22 3.67 -7.71 3.15
C ILE A 22 4.20 -9.13 3.23
N MET A 23 3.50 -9.99 3.96
CA MET A 23 3.81 -11.41 4.08
C MET A 23 2.51 -12.21 4.00
N ALA A 24 2.57 -13.37 3.32
CA ALA A 24 1.49 -14.33 3.29
C ALA A 24 2.07 -15.74 3.52
N VAL A 25 1.37 -16.55 4.30
CA VAL A 25 1.74 -17.94 4.60
C VAL A 25 0.53 -18.82 4.41
N GLU A 26 0.70 -19.89 3.63
CA GLU A 26 -0.30 -20.92 3.44
C GLU A 26 -0.21 -21.97 4.55
N PHE A 27 -1.35 -22.50 4.96
CA PHE A 27 -1.46 -23.61 5.89
C PHE A 27 -2.67 -24.50 5.52
N ASP A 28 -2.76 -25.68 6.13
CA ASP A 28 -3.91 -26.57 5.90
C ASP A 28 -5.20 -25.91 6.42
N GLY A 29 -6.10 -25.57 5.50
CA GLY A 29 -7.34 -24.84 5.78
C GLY A 29 -7.34 -23.36 5.39
N GLY A 30 -6.24 -22.79 4.86
CA GLY A 30 -6.28 -21.46 4.26
C GLY A 30 -4.94 -20.71 4.22
N VAL A 31 -5.03 -19.38 4.28
CA VAL A 31 -3.87 -18.47 4.23
C VAL A 31 -3.96 -17.44 5.35
N VAL A 32 -2.81 -17.09 5.92
CA VAL A 32 -2.64 -15.93 6.80
C VAL A 32 -1.88 -14.86 6.03
N VAL A 33 -2.42 -13.65 5.97
CA VAL A 33 -1.78 -12.50 5.35
C VAL A 33 -1.61 -11.38 6.38
N GLY A 34 -0.47 -10.69 6.32
CA GLY A 34 -0.16 -9.58 7.21
C GLY A 34 0.66 -8.50 6.49
N SER A 35 0.50 -7.26 6.94
CA SER A 35 1.27 -6.12 6.45
C SER A 35 1.69 -5.19 7.58
N ASP A 36 2.70 -4.37 7.34
CA ASP A 36 2.96 -3.21 8.20
C ASP A 36 1.96 -2.07 7.94
N SER A 37 1.80 -1.16 8.90
CA SER A 37 0.81 -0.06 8.82
C SER A 37 1.40 1.30 8.44
N ARG A 38 2.71 1.35 8.16
CA ARG A 38 3.46 2.57 7.88
C ARG A 38 3.32 2.97 6.40
N VAL A 39 3.10 4.26 6.16
CA VAL A 39 3.19 4.89 4.83
C VAL A 39 4.23 6.00 4.89
N SER A 40 5.12 6.02 3.92
CA SER A 40 6.22 6.99 3.83
C SER A 40 6.07 7.89 2.61
N ALA A 41 6.42 9.16 2.76
CA ALA A 41 6.67 10.09 1.65
C ALA A 41 8.11 10.56 1.77
N GLY A 42 8.99 9.99 0.95
CA GLY A 42 10.41 10.15 1.21
C GLY A 42 10.82 9.42 2.49
N GLU A 43 11.70 10.04 3.27
CA GLU A 43 12.17 9.50 4.57
C GLU A 43 11.15 9.71 5.70
N ALA A 44 10.13 10.53 5.46
CA ALA A 44 9.13 10.88 6.46
C ALA A 44 7.99 9.85 6.49
N VAL A 45 7.62 9.42 7.71
CA VAL A 45 6.42 8.61 7.93
C VAL A 45 5.21 9.52 8.00
N VAL A 46 4.34 9.46 6.98
CA VAL A 46 3.15 10.30 6.85
C VAL A 46 1.90 9.66 7.44
N ASN A 47 1.85 8.33 7.52
CA ASN A 47 0.78 7.60 8.20
C ASN A 47 1.36 6.36 8.90
N ARG A 48 0.83 6.04 10.09
CA ARG A 48 1.27 4.91 10.92
C ARG A 48 0.20 3.85 11.13
N VAL A 49 -1.02 4.09 10.66
CA VAL A 49 -2.20 3.24 10.92
C VAL A 49 -2.95 2.94 9.62
N PHE A 50 -2.24 2.89 8.50
CA PHE A 50 -2.84 2.57 7.21
C PHE A 50 -3.01 1.06 7.08
N ASP A 51 -4.21 0.60 6.70
CA ASP A 51 -4.44 -0.79 6.35
C ASP A 51 -4.07 -1.02 4.89
N LYS A 52 -3.13 -1.94 4.65
CA LYS A 52 -2.69 -2.31 3.30
C LYS A 52 -3.41 -3.52 2.77
N LEU A 53 -4.30 -4.15 3.54
CA LEU A 53 -5.05 -5.32 3.13
C LEU A 53 -6.46 -4.88 2.75
N ALA A 54 -6.68 -4.65 1.45
CA ALA A 54 -7.99 -4.30 0.91
C ALA A 54 -8.80 -5.58 0.64
N PRO A 55 -9.99 -5.75 1.24
CA PRO A 55 -10.89 -6.84 0.88
C PRO A 55 -11.44 -6.60 -0.55
N LEU A 56 -11.32 -7.60 -1.42
CA LEU A 56 -11.85 -7.55 -2.78
C LEU A 56 -13.14 -8.37 -2.95
N HIS A 57 -13.29 -9.44 -2.18
CA HIS A 57 -14.48 -10.29 -2.10
C HIS A 57 -14.42 -11.07 -0.78
N GLU A 58 -15.50 -11.78 -0.42
CA GLU A 58 -15.61 -12.63 0.80
C GLU A 58 -14.39 -13.51 1.13
N ARG A 59 -13.64 -13.97 0.12
CA ARG A 59 -12.46 -14.85 0.29
C ARG A 59 -11.22 -14.35 -0.45
N ILE A 60 -11.23 -13.11 -0.94
CA ILE A 60 -10.15 -12.55 -1.76
C ILE A 60 -9.72 -11.23 -1.15
N TYR A 61 -8.44 -11.12 -0.82
CA TYR A 61 -7.81 -9.91 -0.31
C TYR A 61 -6.69 -9.47 -1.25
N CYS A 62 -6.51 -8.16 -1.35
CA CYS A 62 -5.42 -7.53 -2.08
C CYS A 62 -4.50 -6.81 -1.10
N ALA A 63 -3.20 -7.08 -1.20
CA ALA A 63 -2.21 -6.34 -0.44
C ALA A 63 -1.65 -5.18 -1.28
N LEU A 64 -1.70 -3.97 -0.73
CA LEU A 64 -1.35 -2.73 -1.41
C LEU A 64 0.12 -2.36 -1.15
N SER A 65 0.89 -2.14 -2.22
CA SER A 65 2.27 -1.66 -2.15
C SER A 65 2.55 -0.60 -3.21
N GLY A 66 3.58 0.21 -2.99
CA GLY A 66 3.93 1.31 -3.88
C GLY A 66 3.14 2.59 -3.59
N SER A 67 2.67 3.26 -4.63
CA SER A 67 1.84 4.46 -4.52
C SER A 67 0.49 4.10 -3.90
N ALA A 68 0.20 4.64 -2.71
CA ALA A 68 -1.01 4.30 -1.97
C ALA A 68 -2.29 4.66 -2.75
N ALA A 69 -2.32 5.83 -3.38
CA ALA A 69 -3.49 6.29 -4.13
C ALA A 69 -3.77 5.41 -5.35
N ASP A 70 -2.73 5.06 -6.11
CA ASP A 70 -2.89 4.24 -7.31
C ASP A 70 -3.33 2.80 -6.96
N ALA A 71 -2.71 2.22 -5.92
CA ALA A 71 -3.04 0.89 -5.46
C ALA A 71 -4.49 0.81 -4.93
N GLN A 72 -4.94 1.82 -4.17
CA GLN A 72 -6.32 1.90 -3.69
C GLN A 72 -7.32 2.02 -4.84
N ALA A 73 -7.07 2.92 -5.80
CA ALA A 73 -7.96 3.10 -6.94
C ALA A 73 -8.12 1.81 -7.77
N ILE A 74 -7.02 1.06 -7.95
CA ILE A 74 -7.04 -0.23 -8.63
C ILE A 74 -7.81 -1.28 -7.81
N ALA A 75 -7.59 -1.34 -6.50
CA ALA A 75 -8.30 -2.29 -5.62
C ALA A 75 -9.81 -2.03 -5.64
N ASP A 76 -10.24 -0.77 -5.53
CA ASP A 76 -11.65 -0.38 -5.58
C ASP A 76 -12.29 -0.74 -6.92
N MET A 77 -11.58 -0.50 -8.03
CA MET A 77 -12.05 -0.89 -9.37
C MET A 77 -12.21 -2.41 -9.49
N VAL A 78 -11.23 -3.19 -9.01
CA VAL A 78 -11.30 -4.66 -9.06
C VAL A 78 -12.41 -5.19 -8.18
N HIS A 79 -12.57 -4.64 -6.97
CA HIS A 79 -13.66 -4.99 -6.06
C HIS A 79 -15.02 -4.80 -6.76
N TYR A 80 -15.26 -3.63 -7.36
CA TYR A 80 -16.49 -3.36 -8.11
C TYR A 80 -16.71 -4.34 -9.26
N GLN A 81 -15.67 -4.68 -10.03
CA GLN A 81 -15.79 -5.66 -11.11
C GLN A 81 -16.11 -7.07 -10.61
N LEU A 82 -15.52 -7.48 -9.47
CA LEU A 82 -15.82 -8.76 -8.84
C LEU A 82 -17.25 -8.83 -8.31
N GLU A 83 -17.79 -7.74 -7.76
CA GLU A 83 -19.19 -7.66 -7.34
C GLU A 83 -20.14 -7.81 -8.53
N LEU A 84 -19.91 -7.07 -9.62
CA LEU A 84 -20.71 -7.19 -10.84
C LEU A 84 -20.64 -8.59 -11.44
N HIS A 85 -19.45 -9.20 -11.44
CA HIS A 85 -19.27 -10.57 -11.91
C HIS A 85 -20.02 -11.56 -11.02
N SER A 86 -19.94 -11.42 -9.69
CA SER A 86 -20.68 -12.23 -8.73
C SER A 86 -22.19 -12.16 -8.97
N TYR A 87 -22.73 -10.98 -9.28
CA TYR A 87 -24.14 -10.81 -9.63
C TYR A 87 -24.53 -11.57 -10.90
N LYS A 88 -23.73 -11.48 -11.98
CA LYS A 88 -24.02 -12.12 -13.27
C LYS A 88 -24.06 -13.64 -13.23
N TYR A 89 -23.30 -14.27 -12.35
CA TYR A 89 -23.20 -15.74 -12.22
C TYR A 89 -23.96 -16.30 -11.01
N LYS A 90 -24.74 -15.44 -10.32
CA LYS A 90 -25.73 -15.86 -9.32
C LYS A 90 -27.11 -16.15 -9.93
N GLU A 91 -27.25 -16.08 -11.25
CA GLU A 91 -28.33 -16.69 -12.04
C GLU A 91 -27.93 -18.08 -12.55
#